data_AF-A0A7V3H6F3-F1
#
_entry.id   AF-A0A7V3H6F3-F1
#
_cell.length_a   1.000
_cell.length_b   1.000
_cell.length_c   1.000
_cell.angle_alpha   90.00
_cell.angle_beta   90.00
_cell.angle_gamma   90.00
#
_symmetry.space_group_name_H-M   'P 1'
#
loop_
_entity.id
_entity.type
_entity.pdbx_description
1 polymer ?
#
loop_
_entity_poly.entity_id
_entity_poly.type
_entity_poly.pdbx_seq_one_letter_code
_entity_poly.pdbx_strand_id
1 'polypeptide(L)'
;MAETTQSLDGPAAASPRGLRSAPNYPAFIPALTVLGTRREALDGRPVDLLVKAVPPRTVIVEATAEVEEIFHEAVLDRKNALLAAARRALAEYRCRPDFDEEYTVYCVAGYGGDAETFLALHGGMVAAFLKNEKMPLDEGTVKATLKSSIKYARHDLAVVDWDGAFLFDPYGDFESTIELFEIANLQLLRCRILDSALDQRLELVAGLPSAPERRILFRARDVRSVLREIMRLRSQSILEFQAIEKNIKLIGDWYSADLYDLIVTKFHLRTWQRNIKEKLDALEDIYTMTSENFTFSFSSTVDLVQAAGWFLLLVGYFVLFFLELSR
;
A
#
# COMPACT_ATOMS: atom_id res chain seq x y z
N MET A 1 -4.21 9.70 5.20
CA MET A 1 -3.77 9.62 3.78
C MET A 1 -4.87 9.00 2.96
N ALA A 2 -5.00 9.31 1.67
CA ALA A 2 -5.97 8.64 0.81
C ALA A 2 -5.60 8.67 -0.68
N GLU A 3 -6.19 7.74 -1.45
CA GLU A 3 -6.09 7.73 -2.91
C GLU A 3 -6.98 8.82 -3.53
N THR A 4 -6.43 9.64 -4.42
CA THR A 4 -7.19 10.62 -5.21
C THR A 4 -7.52 10.11 -6.62
N THR A 5 -8.70 10.50 -7.10
CA THR A 5 -9.10 10.29 -8.50
C THR A 5 -8.39 11.25 -9.47
N GLN A 6 -7.60 12.21 -9.00
CA GLN A 6 -6.87 13.15 -9.85
C GLN A 6 -5.41 12.70 -10.05
N SER A 7 -4.82 13.02 -11.21
CA SER A 7 -3.36 12.85 -11.40
C SER A 7 -2.64 13.99 -10.70
N LEU A 8 -1.67 13.67 -9.86
CA LEU A 8 -0.83 14.62 -9.16
C LEU A 8 0.54 14.67 -9.85
N ASP A 9 0.59 15.24 -11.05
CA ASP A 9 1.86 15.47 -11.77
C ASP A 9 2.45 16.81 -11.31
N GLY A 10 3.40 16.75 -10.37
CA GLY A 10 4.12 17.92 -9.87
C GLY A 10 5.63 17.64 -9.76
N PRO A 11 6.50 18.66 -9.92
CA PRO A 11 7.92 18.49 -9.70
C PRO A 11 8.18 18.15 -8.23
N ALA A 12 8.99 17.12 -7.98
CA ALA A 12 9.40 16.71 -6.64
C ALA A 12 9.95 17.91 -5.84
N ALA A 13 9.30 18.25 -4.73
CA ALA A 13 9.84 19.25 -3.80
C ALA A 13 10.86 18.58 -2.86
N ALA A 14 11.86 19.35 -2.42
CA ALA A 14 12.85 18.88 -1.46
C ALA A 14 12.23 18.76 -0.05
N SER A 15 12.57 17.70 0.68
CA SER A 15 12.13 17.50 2.07
C SER A 15 12.68 18.57 3.04
N PRO A 16 11.94 18.87 4.11
CA PRO A 16 12.42 19.71 5.20
C PRO A 16 13.62 19.06 5.93
N ARG A 17 14.44 19.91 6.56
CA ARG A 17 15.76 19.57 7.13
C ARG A 17 15.65 19.31 8.63
N GLY A 18 15.87 18.08 9.06
CA GLY A 18 16.04 17.73 10.48
C GLY A 18 17.35 18.27 11.07
N LEU A 19 17.34 18.63 12.36
CA LEU A 19 18.41 19.33 13.10
C LEU A 19 19.55 18.43 13.62
N ARG A 20 19.63 17.16 13.22
CA ARG A 20 20.67 16.25 13.70
C ARG A 20 21.94 16.32 12.86
N SER A 21 23.10 16.26 13.51
CA SER A 21 24.44 16.05 12.91
C SER A 21 24.64 14.63 12.35
N ALA A 22 23.57 13.96 11.94
CA ALA A 22 23.65 12.73 11.16
C ALA A 22 24.03 13.10 9.70
N PRO A 23 24.61 12.19 8.91
CA PRO A 23 24.85 12.45 7.49
C PRO A 23 23.55 12.96 6.84
N ASN A 24 23.62 14.04 6.07
CA ASN A 24 22.45 14.62 5.40
C ASN A 24 21.81 13.57 4.47
N TYR A 25 20.77 12.88 4.95
CA TYR A 25 20.05 11.91 4.14
C TYR A 25 18.98 12.62 3.31
N PRO A 26 18.78 12.21 2.05
CA PRO A 26 17.64 12.68 1.28
C PRO A 26 16.33 12.23 1.96
N ALA A 27 15.27 13.00 1.72
CA ALA A 27 13.87 12.65 1.94
C ALA A 27 13.62 11.14 1.93
N PHE A 28 13.02 10.59 2.99
CA PHE A 28 12.66 9.18 2.98
C PHE A 28 11.47 8.94 2.02
N ILE A 29 10.60 9.93 1.81
CA ILE A 29 9.53 9.87 0.78
C ILE A 29 9.99 10.54 -0.52
N PRO A 30 10.30 9.76 -1.58
CA PRO A 30 10.67 10.34 -2.87
C PRO A 30 9.47 11.02 -3.54
N ALA A 31 9.71 12.20 -4.13
CA ALA A 31 8.73 12.99 -4.87
C ALA A 31 7.53 13.52 -4.05
N LEU A 32 7.67 13.60 -2.73
CA LEU A 32 6.75 14.35 -1.88
C LEU A 32 6.68 15.81 -2.35
N THR A 33 5.47 16.34 -2.50
CA THR A 33 5.25 17.76 -2.84
C THR A 33 4.26 18.37 -1.87
N VAL A 34 4.61 19.47 -1.22
CA VAL A 34 3.68 20.21 -0.36
C VAL A 34 2.67 20.96 -1.23
N LEU A 35 1.39 20.65 -1.07
CA LEU A 35 0.30 21.31 -1.79
C LEU A 35 -0.16 22.59 -1.07
N GLY A 36 -0.05 22.63 0.25
CA GLY A 36 -0.34 23.82 1.03
C GLY A 36 -0.37 23.58 2.55
N THR A 37 -0.30 24.67 3.29
CA THR A 37 -0.46 24.70 4.74
C THR A 37 -1.65 25.57 5.09
N ARG A 38 -2.49 25.13 6.02
CA ARG A 38 -3.64 25.87 6.51
C ARG A 38 -3.65 25.86 8.03
N ARG A 39 -3.96 26.99 8.64
CA ARG A 39 -4.23 27.07 10.08
C ARG A 39 -5.72 27.29 10.30
N GLU A 40 -6.34 26.44 11.09
CA GLU A 40 -7.76 26.49 11.42
C GLU A 40 -7.94 26.52 12.94
N ALA A 41 -9.12 26.92 13.41
CA ALA A 41 -9.50 26.80 14.82
C ALA A 41 -10.53 25.69 14.97
N LEU A 42 -10.21 24.65 15.74
CA LEU A 42 -11.17 23.63 16.19
C LEU A 42 -11.46 23.90 17.65
N ASP A 43 -12.73 24.07 18.03
CA ASP A 43 -13.16 24.35 19.40
C ASP A 43 -12.41 25.52 20.07
N GLY A 44 -12.14 26.58 19.30
CA GLY A 44 -11.42 27.77 19.76
C GLY A 44 -9.91 27.60 19.94
N ARG A 45 -9.35 26.43 19.64
CA ARG A 45 -7.90 26.15 19.73
C ARG A 45 -7.28 25.95 18.34
N PRO A 46 -6.07 26.48 18.09
CA PRO A 46 -5.41 26.38 16.80
C PRO A 46 -5.10 24.93 16.41
N VAL A 47 -5.18 24.66 15.11
CA VAL A 47 -4.78 23.41 14.45
C VAL A 47 -4.04 23.78 13.18
N ASP A 48 -2.91 23.14 12.94
CA ASP A 48 -2.15 23.27 11.71
C ASP A 48 -2.42 22.05 10.83
N LEU A 49 -2.76 22.29 9.56
CA LEU A 49 -3.00 21.29 8.53
C LEU A 49 -1.92 21.44 7.45
N LEU A 50 -1.17 20.38 7.22
CA LEU A 50 -0.20 20.31 6.12
C LEU A 50 -0.69 19.28 5.10
N VAL A 51 -0.92 19.72 3.86
CA VAL A 51 -1.34 18.84 2.77
C VAL A 51 -0.16 18.56 1.85
N LYS A 52 0.13 17.29 1.63
CA LYS A 52 1.21 16.79 0.78
C LYS A 52 0.63 15.89 -0.31
N ALA A 53 1.29 15.87 -1.46
CA ALA A 53 1.03 14.95 -2.57
C ALA A 53 2.19 13.99 -2.70
N VAL A 54 1.87 12.71 -2.89
CA VAL A 54 2.82 11.70 -3.35
C VAL A 54 2.32 11.15 -4.68
N PRO A 55 3.00 11.43 -5.79
CA PRO A 55 2.62 10.94 -7.10
C PRO A 55 2.51 9.40 -7.15
N PRO A 56 1.65 8.85 -8.00
CA PRO A 56 0.80 9.58 -8.95
C PRO A 56 -0.55 10.05 -8.36
N ARG A 57 -1.05 9.44 -7.28
CA ARG A 57 -2.46 9.60 -6.84
C ARG A 57 -2.66 9.53 -5.33
N THR A 58 -1.67 9.87 -4.51
CA THR A 58 -1.84 9.85 -3.05
C THR A 58 -1.79 11.25 -2.47
N VAL A 59 -2.74 11.57 -1.60
CA VAL A 59 -2.75 12.80 -0.79
C VAL A 59 -2.55 12.43 0.67
N ILE A 60 -1.68 13.17 1.33
CA ILE A 60 -1.37 13.04 2.75
C ILE A 60 -1.83 14.34 3.40
N VAL A 61 -2.54 14.23 4.52
CA VAL A 61 -2.89 15.37 5.36
C VAL A 61 -2.37 15.09 6.75
N GLU A 62 -1.51 15.97 7.24
CA GLU A 62 -1.05 15.98 8.63
C GLU A 62 -1.84 17.05 9.36
N ALA A 63 -2.47 16.66 10.47
CA ALA A 63 -3.20 17.56 11.34
C ALA A 63 -2.54 17.59 12.71
N THR A 64 -2.02 18.76 13.09
CA THR A 64 -1.23 18.94 14.31
C THR A 64 -1.93 19.90 15.25
N ALA A 65 -1.98 19.54 16.53
CA ALA A 65 -2.38 20.44 17.60
C ALA A 65 -1.54 20.22 18.84
N GLU A 66 -1.20 21.31 19.50
CA GLU A 66 -0.56 21.27 20.81
C GLU A 66 -1.59 20.97 21.90
N VAL A 67 -1.17 20.20 22.89
CA VAL A 67 -1.95 19.87 24.09
C VAL A 67 -1.08 20.11 25.33
N GLU A 68 -1.65 20.76 26.34
CA GLU A 68 -0.93 21.06 27.59
C GLU A 68 -0.66 19.79 28.41
N GLU A 69 -1.66 18.91 28.52
CA GLU A 69 -1.57 17.63 29.23
C GLU A 69 -2.00 16.48 28.31
N ILE A 70 -1.06 15.59 27.96
CA ILE A 70 -1.30 14.55 26.96
C ILE A 70 -2.22 13.41 27.44
N PHE A 71 -2.34 13.21 28.76
CA PHE A 71 -3.18 12.16 29.34
C PHE A 71 -4.55 12.63 29.80
N HIS A 72 -4.91 13.87 29.47
CA HIS A 72 -6.25 14.36 29.76
C HIS A 72 -7.28 13.64 28.87
N GLU A 73 -8.45 13.28 29.42
CA GLU A 73 -9.49 12.53 28.69
C GLU A 73 -9.95 13.22 27.39
N ALA A 74 -9.95 14.55 27.39
CA ALA A 74 -10.29 15.39 26.24
C ALA A 74 -9.33 15.25 25.04
N VAL A 75 -8.14 14.65 25.22
CA VAL A 75 -7.19 14.46 24.12
C VAL A 75 -7.72 13.45 23.09
N LEU A 76 -8.48 12.43 23.50
CA LEU A 76 -9.12 11.52 22.56
C LEU A 76 -10.22 12.23 21.73
N ASP A 77 -10.98 13.11 22.36
CA ASP A 77 -12.00 13.91 21.65
C ASP A 77 -11.32 14.91 20.70
N ARG A 78 -10.18 15.50 21.12
CA ARG A 78 -9.33 16.35 20.27
C ARG A 78 -8.76 15.59 19.07
N LYS A 79 -8.27 14.36 19.27
CA LYS A 79 -7.82 13.47 18.18
C LYS A 79 -8.92 13.27 17.15
N ASN A 80 -10.14 12.95 17.60
CA ASN A 80 -11.27 12.74 16.71
C ASN A 80 -11.62 14.01 15.91
N ALA A 81 -11.52 15.19 16.53
CA ALA A 81 -11.70 16.47 15.84
C ALA A 81 -10.62 16.73 14.78
N LEU A 82 -9.35 16.42 15.07
CA LEU A 82 -8.24 16.52 14.11
C LEU A 82 -8.44 15.58 12.92
N LEU A 83 -8.83 14.34 13.19
CA LEU A 83 -9.12 13.35 12.16
C LEU A 83 -10.27 13.81 11.25
N ALA A 84 -11.34 14.38 11.82
CA ALA A 84 -12.43 14.95 11.04
C ALA A 84 -11.96 16.12 10.16
N ALA A 85 -11.09 16.99 10.67
CA ALA A 85 -10.51 18.08 9.89
C ALA A 85 -9.61 17.55 8.75
N ALA A 86 -8.79 16.55 9.01
CA ALA A 86 -7.94 15.91 8.00
C ALA A 86 -8.78 15.26 6.89
N ARG A 87 -9.87 14.56 7.24
CA ARG A 87 -10.80 13.97 6.25
C ARG A 87 -11.51 15.03 5.41
N ARG A 88 -11.91 16.16 6.00
CA ARG A 88 -12.46 17.30 5.23
C ARG A 88 -11.45 17.83 4.23
N ALA A 89 -10.20 18.03 4.64
CA ALA A 89 -9.14 18.47 3.74
C ALA A 89 -8.90 17.45 2.61
N LEU A 90 -8.89 16.14 2.90
CA LEU A 90 -8.78 15.09 1.87
C LEU A 90 -9.93 15.14 0.85
N ALA A 91 -11.15 15.45 1.30
CA ALA A 91 -12.32 15.55 0.42
C ALA A 91 -12.18 16.68 -0.62
N GLU A 92 -11.50 17.78 -0.30
CA GLU A 92 -11.21 18.88 -1.24
C GLU A 92 -10.41 18.38 -2.47
N TYR A 93 -9.62 17.31 -2.31
CA TYR A 93 -8.81 16.71 -3.38
C TYR A 93 -9.47 15.52 -4.09
N ARG A 94 -10.77 15.29 -3.89
CA ARG A 94 -11.52 14.14 -4.48
C ARG A 94 -10.89 12.78 -4.14
N CYS A 95 -10.42 12.66 -2.90
CA CYS A 95 -9.95 11.39 -2.38
C CYS A 95 -11.11 10.41 -2.20
N ARG A 96 -10.85 9.13 -2.46
CA ARG A 96 -11.81 8.05 -2.29
C ARG A 96 -11.88 7.67 -0.81
N PRO A 97 -13.07 7.61 -0.20
CA PRO A 97 -13.20 7.23 1.21
C PRO A 97 -12.90 5.74 1.46
N ASP A 98 -13.02 4.89 0.44
CA ASP A 98 -12.77 3.43 0.58
C ASP A 98 -11.29 3.09 0.77
N PHE A 99 -10.40 4.03 0.44
CA PHE A 99 -8.94 3.89 0.51
C PHE A 99 -8.35 5.08 1.24
N ASP A 100 -8.70 5.22 2.52
CA ASP A 100 -8.00 6.06 3.47
C ASP A 100 -7.19 5.23 4.50
N GLU A 101 -6.12 5.83 5.00
CA GLU A 101 -5.35 5.33 6.13
C GLU A 101 -5.10 6.45 7.13
N GLU A 102 -5.36 6.18 8.41
CA GLU A 102 -5.14 7.10 9.51
C GLU A 102 -4.09 6.54 10.47
N TYR A 103 -3.25 7.41 11.01
CA TYR A 103 -2.29 7.02 12.03
C TYR A 103 -2.08 8.19 12.98
N THR A 104 -2.18 7.94 14.29
CA THR A 104 -2.04 8.99 15.30
C THR A 104 -0.68 8.91 15.97
N VAL A 105 0.04 10.02 16.02
CA VAL A 105 1.32 10.11 16.74
C VAL A 105 1.17 11.10 17.89
N TYR A 106 1.38 10.61 19.11
CA TYR A 106 1.39 11.40 20.34
C TYR A 106 2.83 11.78 20.67
N CYS A 107 3.18 13.05 20.47
CA CYS A 107 4.52 13.55 20.71
C CYS A 107 4.61 14.20 22.10
N VAL A 108 5.52 13.71 22.94
CA VAL A 108 5.74 14.20 24.31
C VAL A 108 7.15 14.77 24.42
N ALA A 109 7.25 16.06 24.70
CA ALA A 109 8.51 16.79 24.85
C ALA A 109 8.58 17.56 26.19
N GLY A 110 9.75 18.11 26.50
CA GLY A 110 9.93 18.98 27.66
C GLY A 110 9.80 18.29 29.03
N TYR A 111 9.89 16.96 29.07
CA TYR A 111 9.91 16.19 30.32
C TYR A 111 11.33 16.04 30.87
N GLY A 112 11.45 15.93 32.19
CA GLY A 112 12.71 15.60 32.87
C GLY A 112 12.76 14.12 33.29
N GLY A 113 13.95 13.52 33.25
CA GLY A 113 14.17 12.14 33.70
C GLY A 113 14.20 11.11 32.57
N ASP A 114 13.99 9.83 32.91
CA ASP A 114 13.94 8.74 31.94
C ASP A 114 12.48 8.49 31.51
N ALA A 115 12.23 8.43 30.20
CA ALA A 115 10.94 8.11 29.62
C ALA A 115 10.39 6.75 30.11
N GLU A 116 11.26 5.80 30.50
CA GLU A 116 10.83 4.54 31.11
C GLU A 116 10.12 4.72 32.44
N THR A 117 10.54 5.71 33.25
CA THR A 117 9.87 6.00 34.53
C THR A 117 8.47 6.52 34.26
N PHE A 118 8.30 7.31 33.21
CA PHE A 118 7.02 7.81 32.78
C PHE A 118 6.10 6.68 32.27
N LEU A 119 6.63 5.74 31.49
CA LEU A 119 5.89 4.54 31.08
C LEU A 119 5.51 3.65 32.26
N ALA A 120 6.39 3.50 33.25
CA ALA A 120 6.07 2.70 34.43
C ALA A 120 4.88 3.28 35.21
N LEU A 121 4.78 4.61 35.27
CA LEU A 121 3.71 5.32 35.97
C LEU A 121 2.42 5.40 35.15
N HIS A 122 2.51 5.62 33.84
CA HIS A 122 1.37 5.96 32.98
C HIS A 122 1.11 4.93 31.87
N GLY A 123 1.75 3.77 31.91
CA GLY A 123 1.70 2.75 30.86
C GLY A 123 0.29 2.25 30.55
N GLY A 124 -0.59 2.19 31.56
CA GLY A 124 -2.00 1.86 31.35
C GLY A 124 -2.72 2.90 30.49
N MET A 125 -2.45 4.19 30.69
CA MET A 125 -3.04 5.26 29.89
C MET A 125 -2.44 5.29 28.48
N VAL A 126 -1.12 5.11 28.34
CA VAL A 126 -0.47 4.98 27.02
C VAL A 126 -1.13 3.85 26.22
N ALA A 127 -1.30 2.67 26.82
CA ALA A 127 -1.95 1.55 26.16
C ALA A 127 -3.41 1.84 25.81
N ALA A 128 -4.18 2.49 26.70
CA ALA A 128 -5.56 2.87 26.45
C ALA A 128 -5.69 3.85 25.27
N PHE A 129 -4.83 4.87 25.21
CA PHE A 129 -4.79 5.84 24.11
C PHE A 129 -4.43 5.19 22.77
N LEU A 130 -3.46 4.27 22.77
CA LEU A 130 -3.06 3.51 21.59
C LEU A 130 -4.15 2.54 21.11
N LYS A 131 -5.05 2.12 22.00
CA LYS A 131 -6.23 1.30 21.68
C LYS A 131 -7.51 2.10 21.48
N ASN A 132 -7.42 3.43 21.55
CA ASN A 132 -8.57 4.34 21.48
C ASN A 132 -9.65 4.06 22.54
N GLU A 133 -9.24 3.56 23.71
CA GLU A 133 -10.13 3.21 24.81
C GLU A 133 -10.10 4.27 25.91
N LYS A 134 -11.28 4.63 26.43
CA LYS A 134 -11.41 5.51 27.61
C LYS A 134 -11.39 4.73 28.92
N MET A 135 -11.56 3.41 28.87
CA MET A 135 -11.62 2.54 30.04
C MET A 135 -10.24 1.93 30.35
N PRO A 136 -9.96 1.58 31.62
CA PRO A 136 -8.76 0.84 31.97
C PRO A 136 -8.69 -0.51 31.24
N LEU A 137 -7.52 -0.83 30.71
CA LEU A 137 -7.25 -2.11 30.05
C LEU A 137 -6.77 -3.17 31.04
N ASP A 138 -6.93 -4.44 30.68
CA ASP A 138 -6.33 -5.57 31.39
C ASP A 138 -4.80 -5.47 31.42
N GLU A 139 -4.17 -5.90 32.52
CA GLU A 139 -2.72 -5.84 32.71
C GLU A 139 -1.94 -6.59 31.63
N GLY A 140 -2.48 -7.72 31.15
CA GLY A 140 -1.89 -8.49 30.06
C GLY A 140 -1.87 -7.71 28.75
N THR A 141 -2.96 -7.01 28.43
CA THR A 141 -3.07 -6.14 27.26
C THR A 141 -2.10 -4.96 27.37
N VAL A 142 -2.05 -4.29 28.51
CA VAL A 142 -1.11 -3.18 28.76
C VAL A 142 0.33 -3.65 28.54
N LYS A 143 0.72 -4.76 29.16
CA LYS A 143 2.07 -5.33 29.02
C LYS A 143 2.37 -5.72 27.57
N ALA A 144 1.40 -6.27 26.85
CA ALA A 144 1.59 -6.65 25.45
C ALA A 144 1.79 -5.43 24.53
N THR A 145 1.02 -4.36 24.72
CA THR A 145 1.19 -3.11 23.98
C THR A 145 2.54 -2.45 24.29
N LEU A 146 2.90 -2.34 25.57
CA LEU A 146 4.14 -1.67 25.98
C LEU A 146 5.42 -2.45 25.60
N LYS A 147 5.35 -3.76 25.33
CA LYS A 147 6.49 -4.54 24.82
C LYS A 147 6.99 -4.04 23.46
N SER A 148 6.14 -3.35 22.71
CA SER A 148 6.47 -2.81 21.40
C SER A 148 7.05 -1.40 21.52
N SER A 149 8.09 -1.30 22.36
CA SER A 149 8.79 -0.06 22.64
C SER A 149 10.25 -0.15 22.22
N ILE A 150 10.81 0.94 21.69
CA ILE A 150 12.21 1.04 21.32
C ILE A 150 12.81 2.33 21.91
N LYS A 151 14.06 2.26 22.37
CA LYS A 151 14.83 3.42 22.85
C LYS A 151 16.05 3.64 21.96
N TYR A 152 16.38 4.89 21.70
CA TYR A 152 17.54 5.30 20.92
C TYR A 152 18.62 5.94 21.81
N ALA A 153 18.27 7.07 22.43
CA ALA A 153 19.05 7.72 23.45
C ALA A 153 18.58 7.30 24.85
N ARG A 154 19.36 7.67 25.86
CA ARG A 154 19.05 7.38 27.27
C ARG A 154 17.67 7.89 27.69
N HIS A 155 17.21 8.98 27.07
CA HIS A 155 16.04 9.73 27.48
C HIS A 155 14.90 9.73 26.45
N ASP A 156 15.07 9.14 25.27
CA ASP A 156 13.99 9.01 24.29
C ASP A 156 13.38 7.61 24.32
N LEU A 157 12.19 7.49 23.74
CA LEU A 157 11.43 6.26 23.70
C LEU A 157 10.32 6.38 22.64
N ALA A 158 10.12 5.33 21.85
CA ALA A 158 8.95 5.20 20.99
C ALA A 158 8.17 3.96 21.40
N VAL A 159 6.84 4.08 21.53
CA VAL A 159 5.91 2.97 21.72
C VAL A 159 5.00 2.90 20.51
N VAL A 160 4.97 1.76 19.83
CA VAL A 160 4.30 1.61 18.54
C VAL A 160 3.18 0.57 18.64
N ASP A 161 1.98 0.96 18.21
CA ASP A 161 0.83 0.06 18.00
C ASP A 161 0.24 0.28 16.59
N TRP A 162 -0.80 -0.49 16.24
CA TRP A 162 -1.46 -0.48 14.94
C TRP A 162 -2.15 0.86 14.63
N ASP A 163 -2.85 1.46 15.60
CA ASP A 163 -3.64 2.70 15.41
C ASP A 163 -2.89 3.99 15.81
N GLY A 164 -1.72 3.84 16.42
CA GLY A 164 -0.91 5.00 16.78
C GLY A 164 0.40 4.69 17.46
N ALA A 165 1.15 5.75 17.77
CA ALA A 165 2.41 5.68 18.49
C ALA A 165 2.53 6.79 19.54
N PHE A 166 3.27 6.53 20.60
CA PHE A 166 3.79 7.55 21.50
C PHE A 166 5.27 7.75 21.24
N LEU A 167 5.68 9.00 21.02
CA LEU A 167 7.08 9.38 20.86
C LEU A 167 7.46 10.31 22.01
N PHE A 168 8.54 9.95 22.68
CA PHE A 168 9.13 10.71 23.75
C PHE A 168 10.51 11.18 23.28
N ASP A 169 10.67 12.49 23.14
CA ASP A 169 11.96 13.13 22.89
C ASP A 169 12.03 14.39 23.76
N PRO A 170 13.01 14.51 24.67
CA PRO A 170 13.07 15.64 25.59
C PRO A 170 13.29 16.98 24.89
N TYR A 171 13.90 16.97 23.69
CA TYR A 171 14.18 18.16 22.88
C TYR A 171 13.09 18.47 21.85
N GLY A 172 12.11 17.58 21.68
CA GLY A 172 11.00 17.76 20.74
C GLY A 172 11.34 17.52 19.27
N ASP A 173 12.41 16.75 19.00
CA ASP A 173 12.83 16.41 17.64
C ASP A 173 12.10 15.14 17.14
N PHE A 174 10.92 15.31 16.55
CA PHE A 174 10.08 14.20 16.07
C PHE A 174 10.01 14.06 14.55
N GLU A 175 10.51 15.03 13.79
CA GLU A 175 10.23 15.15 12.35
C GLU A 175 10.66 13.91 11.56
N SER A 176 11.92 13.49 11.71
CA SER A 176 12.46 12.30 11.04
C SER A 176 11.71 11.03 11.44
N THR A 177 11.27 10.94 12.70
CA THR A 177 10.55 9.79 13.23
C THR A 177 9.13 9.73 12.67
N ILE A 178 8.43 10.86 12.60
CA ILE A 178 7.11 10.99 11.98
C ILE A 178 7.18 10.60 10.50
N GLU A 179 8.24 11.00 9.78
CA GLU A 179 8.41 10.63 8.36
C GLU A 179 8.48 9.10 8.16
N LEU A 180 9.08 8.34 9.09
CA LEU A 180 9.08 6.87 9.04
C LEU A 180 7.67 6.28 9.16
N PHE A 181 6.84 6.83 10.06
CA PHE A 181 5.42 6.43 10.16
C PHE A 181 4.65 6.83 8.90
N GLU A 182 4.92 8.02 8.36
CA GLU A 182 4.31 8.50 7.11
C GLU A 182 4.59 7.50 5.97
N ILE A 183 5.83 7.03 5.83
CA ILE A 183 6.18 6.02 4.82
C ILE A 183 5.47 4.71 5.02
N ALA A 184 5.51 4.16 6.24
CA ALA A 184 4.88 2.88 6.51
C ALA A 184 3.37 2.95 6.24
N ASN A 185 2.73 4.06 6.58
CA ASN A 185 1.31 4.29 6.34
C ASN A 185 1.01 4.44 4.84
N LEU A 186 1.88 5.14 4.10
CA LEU A 186 1.81 5.23 2.65
C LEU A 186 1.96 3.85 1.98
N GLN A 187 2.86 3.00 2.48
CA GLN A 187 3.02 1.64 1.99
C GLN A 187 1.78 0.80 2.28
N LEU A 188 1.19 0.91 3.47
CA LEU A 188 -0.03 0.20 3.83
C LEU A 188 -1.18 0.56 2.90
N LEU A 189 -1.41 1.86 2.69
CA LEU A 189 -2.42 2.37 1.77
C LEU A 189 -2.22 1.80 0.35
N ARG A 190 -1.00 1.86 -0.18
CA ARG A 190 -0.70 1.38 -1.53
C ARG A 190 -0.84 -0.14 -1.66
N CYS A 191 -0.44 -0.88 -0.63
CA CYS A 191 -0.67 -2.32 -0.57
C CYS A 191 -2.17 -2.64 -0.64
N ARG A 192 -3.02 -1.95 0.14
CA ARG A 192 -4.47 -2.17 0.12
C ARG A 192 -5.11 -1.85 -1.23
N ILE A 193 -4.71 -0.74 -1.85
CA ILE A 193 -5.19 -0.36 -3.18
C ILE A 193 -4.82 -1.45 -4.20
N LEU A 194 -3.56 -1.87 -4.21
CA LEU A 194 -3.07 -2.89 -5.13
C LEU A 194 -3.75 -4.24 -4.90
N ASP A 195 -3.90 -4.64 -3.64
CA ASP A 195 -4.55 -5.88 -3.24
C ASP A 195 -6.00 -5.94 -3.73
N SER A 196 -6.77 -4.86 -3.54
CA SER A 196 -8.15 -4.75 -4.03
C SER A 196 -8.21 -4.74 -5.56
N ALA A 197 -7.26 -4.06 -6.22
CA ALA A 197 -7.19 -4.04 -7.68
C ALA A 197 -6.84 -5.42 -8.25
N LEU A 198 -6.02 -6.22 -7.56
CA LEU A 198 -5.72 -7.60 -7.93
C LEU A 198 -6.92 -8.53 -7.73
N ASP A 199 -7.71 -8.36 -6.66
CA ASP A 199 -8.95 -9.13 -6.46
C ASP A 199 -9.93 -8.93 -7.62
N GLN A 200 -10.18 -7.67 -7.99
CA GLN A 200 -11.07 -7.36 -9.12
C GLN A 200 -10.57 -7.99 -10.42
N ARG A 201 -9.25 -8.03 -10.64
CA ARG A 201 -8.65 -8.67 -11.82
C ARG A 201 -8.82 -10.18 -11.78
N LEU A 202 -8.60 -10.83 -10.63
CA LEU A 202 -8.81 -12.27 -10.46
C LEU A 202 -10.27 -12.65 -10.72
N GLU A 203 -11.24 -11.88 -10.22
CA GLU A 203 -12.66 -12.10 -10.49
C GLU A 203 -13.00 -12.00 -11.98
N LEU A 204 -12.46 -10.98 -12.68
CA LEU A 204 -12.65 -10.82 -14.12
C LEU A 204 -12.13 -12.02 -14.91
N VAL A 205 -10.99 -12.58 -14.50
CA VAL A 205 -10.40 -13.76 -15.16
C VAL A 205 -11.20 -15.02 -14.83
N ALA A 206 -11.63 -15.21 -13.58
CA ALA A 206 -12.45 -16.34 -13.17
C ALA A 206 -13.83 -16.38 -13.85
N GLY A 207 -14.40 -15.21 -14.17
CA GLY A 207 -15.67 -15.08 -14.88
C GLY A 207 -15.62 -15.41 -16.38
N LEU A 208 -14.44 -15.67 -16.95
CA LEU A 208 -14.31 -16.03 -18.36
C LEU A 208 -14.81 -17.47 -18.57
N PRO A 209 -15.84 -17.70 -19.41
CA PRO A 209 -16.37 -19.05 -19.60
C PRO A 209 -15.33 -19.94 -20.31
N SER A 210 -15.02 -21.09 -19.69
CA SER A 210 -14.34 -22.20 -20.36
C SER A 210 -15.15 -22.59 -21.61
N ALA A 211 -14.66 -22.25 -22.79
CA ALA A 211 -15.46 -22.39 -24.01
C ALA A 211 -15.66 -23.88 -24.38
N PRO A 212 -16.89 -24.32 -24.73
CA PRO A 212 -17.11 -25.65 -25.28
C PRO A 212 -16.50 -25.77 -26.69
N GLU A 213 -16.00 -26.97 -27.01
CA GLU A 213 -15.11 -27.32 -28.14
C GLU A 213 -15.55 -26.89 -29.56
N ARG A 214 -16.80 -26.45 -29.78
CA ARG A 214 -17.38 -26.30 -31.12
C ARG A 214 -17.33 -24.88 -31.74
N ARG A 215 -16.79 -23.86 -31.05
CA ARG A 215 -16.69 -22.46 -31.57
C ARG A 215 -15.27 -21.85 -31.53
N ILE A 216 -14.24 -22.68 -31.54
CA ILE A 216 -12.86 -22.29 -31.18
C ILE A 216 -12.23 -21.28 -32.17
N LEU A 217 -12.45 -21.43 -33.49
CA LEU A 217 -11.73 -20.62 -34.48
C LEU A 217 -12.08 -19.13 -34.47
N PHE A 218 -13.34 -18.76 -34.23
CA PHE A 218 -13.79 -17.36 -34.22
C PHE A 218 -13.54 -16.65 -32.89
N ARG A 219 -13.28 -17.39 -31.80
CA ARG A 219 -13.04 -16.85 -30.44
C ARG A 219 -11.57 -16.84 -30.02
N ALA A 220 -10.67 -17.53 -30.74
CA ALA A 220 -9.24 -17.54 -30.42
C ALA A 220 -8.59 -16.15 -30.48
N ARG A 221 -9.12 -15.22 -31.29
CA ARG A 221 -8.67 -13.82 -31.32
C ARG A 221 -9.06 -13.08 -30.03
N ASP A 222 -10.28 -13.28 -29.55
CA ASP A 222 -10.81 -12.67 -28.33
C ASP A 222 -10.07 -13.16 -27.09
N VAL A 223 -9.76 -14.47 -27.03
CA VAL A 223 -9.01 -15.03 -25.89
C VAL A 223 -7.56 -14.54 -25.87
N ARG A 224 -6.89 -14.45 -27.03
CA ARG A 224 -5.54 -13.87 -27.10
C ARG A 224 -5.50 -12.41 -26.67
N SER A 225 -6.53 -11.60 -26.98
CA SER A 225 -6.61 -10.22 -26.47
C SER A 225 -6.81 -10.17 -24.97
N VAL A 226 -7.66 -11.03 -24.41
CA VAL A 226 -7.88 -11.11 -22.96
C VAL A 226 -6.61 -11.56 -22.24
N LEU A 227 -5.92 -12.57 -22.75
CA LEU A 227 -4.67 -13.07 -22.19
C LEU A 227 -3.55 -12.01 -22.21
N ARG A 228 -3.46 -11.24 -23.30
CA ARG A 228 -2.53 -10.11 -23.41
C ARG A 228 -2.86 -9.00 -22.40
N GLU A 229 -4.14 -8.75 -22.17
CA GLU A 229 -4.60 -7.77 -21.19
C GLU A 229 -4.26 -8.21 -19.76
N ILE A 230 -4.44 -9.49 -19.43
CA ILE A 230 -4.02 -10.07 -18.14
C ILE A 230 -2.52 -9.85 -17.92
N MET A 231 -1.68 -10.16 -18.91
CA MET A 231 -0.24 -9.94 -18.81
C MET A 231 0.12 -8.47 -18.64
N ARG A 232 -0.54 -7.58 -19.37
CA ARG A 232 -0.33 -6.14 -19.23
C ARG A 232 -0.64 -5.67 -17.81
N LEU A 233 -1.79 -6.08 -17.27
CA LEU A 233 -2.23 -5.71 -15.92
C LEU A 233 -1.33 -6.31 -14.84
N ARG A 234 -0.86 -7.56 -15.00
CA ARG A 234 0.13 -8.19 -14.13
C ARG A 234 1.44 -7.40 -14.13
N SER A 235 2.01 -7.12 -15.30
CA SER A 235 3.27 -6.38 -15.41
C SER A 235 3.17 -5.00 -14.77
N GLN A 236 2.05 -4.29 -14.97
CA GLN A 236 1.80 -3.02 -14.29
C GLN A 236 1.75 -3.18 -12.76
N SER A 237 1.04 -4.19 -12.27
CA SER A 237 0.91 -4.49 -10.84
C SER A 237 2.26 -4.85 -10.20
N ILE A 238 3.15 -5.56 -10.91
CA ILE A 238 4.51 -5.85 -10.46
C ILE A 238 5.34 -4.58 -10.31
N LEU A 239 5.25 -3.65 -11.27
CA LEU A 239 5.97 -2.38 -11.19
C LEU A 239 5.47 -1.52 -10.02
N GLU A 240 4.15 -1.48 -9.80
CA GLU A 240 3.55 -0.82 -8.63
C GLU A 240 4.04 -1.46 -7.32
N PHE A 241 4.04 -2.79 -7.23
CA PHE A 241 4.54 -3.51 -6.06
C PHE A 241 6.03 -3.23 -5.77
N GLN A 242 6.88 -3.27 -6.81
CA GLN A 242 8.30 -2.94 -6.68
C GLN A 242 8.52 -1.48 -6.25
N ALA A 243 7.67 -0.55 -6.70
CA ALA A 243 7.73 0.84 -6.27
C ALA A 243 7.39 1.01 -4.79
N ILE A 244 6.46 0.20 -4.25
CA ILE A 244 6.16 0.15 -2.81
C ILE A 244 7.39 -0.31 -2.02
N GLU A 245 8.03 -1.40 -2.45
CA GLU A 245 9.22 -1.96 -1.77
C GLU A 245 10.46 -1.05 -1.82
N LYS A 246 10.63 -0.27 -2.89
CA LYS A 246 11.83 0.55 -3.11
C LYS A 246 12.02 1.67 -2.08
N ASN A 247 10.94 2.22 -1.52
CA ASN A 247 11.00 3.39 -0.61
C ASN A 247 11.83 3.16 0.66
N ILE A 248 12.17 1.90 0.97
CA ILE A 248 12.90 1.49 2.19
C ILE A 248 14.41 1.64 2.08
N LYS A 249 14.98 1.67 0.86
CA LYS A 249 16.44 1.57 0.64
C LYS A 249 17.26 2.79 1.11
N LEU A 250 16.62 3.76 1.76
CA LEU A 250 17.20 5.05 2.15
C LEU A 250 17.34 5.23 3.67
N ILE A 251 17.07 4.21 4.48
CA ILE A 251 17.23 4.30 5.93
C ILE A 251 18.72 4.38 6.28
N GLY A 252 19.13 5.56 6.76
CA GLY A 252 20.54 5.93 6.91
C GLY A 252 21.18 5.60 8.26
N ASP A 253 20.41 5.17 9.25
CA ASP A 253 20.93 4.82 10.56
C ASP A 253 20.23 3.58 11.15
N TRP A 254 20.91 2.93 12.10
CA TRP A 254 20.46 1.68 12.70
C TRP A 254 19.17 1.82 13.50
N TYR A 255 18.94 2.96 14.16
CA TYR A 255 17.73 3.17 14.95
C TYR A 255 16.50 3.38 14.08
N SER A 256 16.62 4.21 13.05
CA SER A 256 15.58 4.39 12.05
C SER A 256 15.22 3.04 11.40
N ALA A 257 16.20 2.15 11.21
CA ALA A 257 15.95 0.81 10.67
C ALA A 257 15.18 -0.09 11.65
N ASP A 258 15.58 -0.14 12.91
CA ASP A 258 14.92 -0.95 13.93
C ASP A 258 13.50 -0.43 14.24
N LEU A 259 13.33 0.90 14.34
CA LEU A 259 12.02 1.51 14.50
C LEU A 259 11.14 1.21 13.29
N TYR A 260 11.67 1.34 12.07
CA TYR A 260 10.92 1.02 10.87
C TYR A 260 10.50 -0.45 10.81
N ASP A 261 11.37 -1.40 11.20
CA ASP A 261 11.00 -2.82 11.27
C ASP A 261 9.90 -3.08 12.31
N LEU A 262 9.94 -2.37 13.45
CA LEU A 262 8.86 -2.40 14.43
C LEU A 262 7.54 -1.89 13.85
N ILE A 263 7.56 -0.76 13.12
CA ILE A 263 6.38 -0.20 12.45
C ILE A 263 5.84 -1.18 11.40
N VAL A 264 6.72 -1.72 10.54
CA VAL A 264 6.37 -2.73 9.51
C VAL A 264 5.71 -3.96 10.11
N THR A 265 6.23 -4.43 11.24
CA THR A 265 5.67 -5.56 11.98
C THR A 265 4.29 -5.22 12.52
N LYS A 266 4.15 -4.04 13.13
CA LYS A 266 2.90 -3.56 13.68
C LYS A 266 1.85 -3.31 12.62
N PHE A 267 2.20 -2.83 11.43
CA PHE A 267 1.28 -2.57 10.33
C PHE A 267 1.00 -3.83 9.50
N HIS A 268 1.55 -4.98 9.90
CA HIS A 268 1.45 -6.25 9.18
C HIS A 268 1.80 -6.13 7.68
N LEU A 269 2.71 -5.21 7.34
CA LEU A 269 3.04 -4.90 5.94
C LEU A 269 3.60 -6.13 5.20
N ARG A 270 4.38 -6.97 5.89
CA ARG A 270 4.91 -8.22 5.33
C ARG A 270 3.79 -9.20 4.93
N THR A 271 2.69 -9.24 5.68
CA THR A 271 1.53 -10.07 5.35
C THR A 271 0.83 -9.54 4.10
N TRP A 272 0.60 -8.23 4.03
CA TRP A 272 0.05 -7.59 2.83
C TRP A 272 0.90 -7.87 1.58
N GLN A 273 2.21 -7.67 1.69
CA GLN A 273 3.17 -7.93 0.61
C GLN A 273 3.13 -9.39 0.15
N ARG A 274 3.06 -10.34 1.08
CA ARG A 274 2.92 -11.77 0.75
C ARG A 274 1.62 -12.04 0.01
N ASN A 275 0.48 -11.54 0.50
CA ASN A 275 -0.82 -11.77 -0.13
C ASN A 275 -0.86 -11.20 -1.56
N ILE A 276 -0.31 -10.01 -1.78
CA ILE A 276 -0.18 -9.40 -3.11
C ILE A 276 0.66 -10.29 -4.03
N LYS A 277 1.79 -10.81 -3.53
CA LYS A 277 2.65 -11.73 -4.30
C LYS A 277 1.91 -13.01 -4.67
N GLU A 278 1.19 -13.62 -3.73
CA GLU A 278 0.38 -14.83 -4.00
C GLU A 278 -0.69 -14.57 -5.07
N LYS A 279 -1.36 -13.41 -5.03
CA LYS A 279 -2.34 -13.00 -6.06
C LYS A 279 -1.69 -12.78 -7.42
N LEU A 280 -0.50 -12.17 -7.46
CA LEU A 280 0.28 -12.05 -8.69
C LEU A 280 0.66 -13.43 -9.23
N ASP A 281 1.16 -14.33 -8.40
CA ASP A 281 1.53 -15.68 -8.83
C ASP A 281 0.31 -16.45 -9.39
N ALA A 282 -0.86 -16.35 -8.73
CA ALA A 282 -2.11 -16.92 -9.23
C ALA A 282 -2.52 -16.41 -10.63
N LEU A 283 -2.30 -15.12 -10.93
CA LEU A 283 -2.53 -14.59 -12.28
C LEU A 283 -1.59 -15.21 -13.33
N GLU A 284 -0.37 -15.63 -12.94
CA GLU A 284 0.57 -16.32 -13.85
C GLU A 284 0.06 -17.72 -14.15
N ASP A 285 -0.38 -18.41 -13.11
CA ASP A 285 -0.85 -19.78 -13.22
C ASP A 285 -2.06 -19.85 -14.14
N ILE A 286 -3.01 -18.92 -13.98
CA ILE A 286 -4.18 -18.84 -14.87
C ILE A 286 -3.76 -18.52 -16.30
N TYR A 287 -2.82 -17.59 -16.50
CA TYR A 287 -2.27 -17.29 -17.84
C TYR A 287 -1.66 -18.54 -18.47
N THR A 288 -0.81 -19.25 -17.74
CA THR A 288 -0.06 -20.41 -18.21
C THR A 288 -1.01 -21.55 -18.59
N MET A 289 -1.93 -21.91 -17.69
CA MET A 289 -2.95 -22.93 -17.97
C MET A 289 -3.82 -22.57 -19.18
N THR A 290 -4.21 -21.30 -19.31
CA THR A 290 -5.03 -20.84 -20.44
C THR A 290 -4.22 -20.92 -21.74
N SER A 291 -2.98 -20.41 -21.75
CA SER A 291 -2.10 -20.40 -22.92
C SER A 291 -1.75 -21.79 -23.42
N GLU A 292 -1.47 -22.73 -22.50
CA GLU A 292 -1.17 -24.12 -22.84
C GLU A 292 -2.36 -24.78 -23.55
N ASN A 293 -3.58 -24.64 -23.00
CA ASN A 293 -4.80 -25.19 -23.60
C ASN A 293 -5.06 -24.67 -25.03
N PHE A 294 -4.76 -23.39 -25.31
CA PHE A 294 -4.89 -22.85 -26.68
C PHE A 294 -3.76 -23.28 -27.62
N THR A 295 -2.55 -23.51 -27.10
CA THR A 295 -1.42 -23.99 -27.91
C THR A 295 -1.69 -25.40 -28.41
N PHE A 296 -2.30 -26.27 -27.60
CA PHE A 296 -2.75 -27.60 -28.02
C PHE A 296 -3.84 -27.55 -29.10
N SER A 297 -4.74 -26.55 -29.06
CA SER A 297 -5.82 -26.46 -30.05
C SER A 297 -5.33 -26.02 -31.44
N PHE A 298 -4.28 -25.19 -31.52
CA PHE A 298 -3.77 -24.69 -32.80
C PHE A 298 -3.04 -25.77 -33.61
N SER A 299 -2.22 -26.62 -32.98
CA SER A 299 -1.54 -27.72 -33.67
C SER A 299 -2.55 -28.67 -34.32
N SER A 300 -3.60 -29.08 -33.59
CA SER A 300 -4.64 -29.95 -34.15
C SER A 300 -5.37 -29.33 -35.34
N THR A 301 -5.58 -28.00 -35.37
CA THR A 301 -6.19 -27.36 -36.56
C THR A 301 -5.27 -27.29 -37.76
N VAL A 302 -3.97 -27.05 -37.55
CA VAL A 302 -2.98 -27.06 -38.64
C VAL A 302 -2.83 -28.48 -39.19
N ASP A 303 -2.80 -29.48 -38.31
CA ASP A 303 -2.75 -30.89 -38.69
C ASP A 303 -3.99 -31.29 -39.51
N LEU A 304 -5.19 -30.83 -39.11
CA LEU A 304 -6.43 -31.07 -39.85
C LEU A 304 -6.43 -30.39 -41.22
N VAL A 305 -5.95 -29.15 -41.32
CA VAL A 305 -5.85 -28.41 -42.58
C VAL A 305 -4.85 -29.08 -43.52
N GLN A 306 -3.71 -29.52 -42.98
CA GLN A 306 -2.71 -30.27 -43.73
C GLN A 306 -3.30 -31.61 -44.22
N ALA A 307 -3.99 -32.35 -43.35
CA ALA A 307 -4.66 -33.60 -43.72
C ALA A 307 -5.76 -33.38 -44.78
N ALA A 308 -6.55 -32.31 -44.66
CA ALA A 308 -7.57 -31.94 -45.65
C ALA A 308 -6.93 -31.55 -46.99
N GLY A 309 -5.80 -30.82 -46.97
CA GLY A 309 -5.03 -30.49 -48.16
C GLY A 309 -4.49 -31.73 -48.87
N TRP A 310 -3.92 -32.68 -48.12
CA TRP A 310 -3.51 -33.98 -48.65
C TRP A 310 -4.68 -34.78 -49.22
N PHE A 311 -5.82 -34.79 -48.53
CA PHE A 311 -7.02 -35.48 -49.01
C PHE A 311 -7.52 -34.88 -50.32
N LEU A 312 -7.53 -33.56 -50.45
CA LEU A 312 -7.98 -32.87 -51.66
C LEU A 312 -7.05 -33.15 -52.85
N LEU A 313 -5.73 -33.17 -52.61
CA LEU A 313 -4.74 -33.59 -53.59
C LEU A 313 -4.95 -35.06 -54.02
N LEU A 314 -5.24 -35.95 -53.07
CA LEU A 314 -5.47 -37.37 -53.34
C LEU A 314 -6.74 -37.60 -54.16
N VAL A 315 -7.83 -36.88 -53.83
CA VAL A 315 -9.07 -36.90 -54.63
C VAL A 315 -8.82 -36.35 -56.03
N GLY A 316 -8.09 -35.24 -56.16
CA GLY A 316 -7.73 -34.67 -57.46
C GLY A 316 -6.92 -35.63 -58.33
N TYR A 317 -5.95 -36.34 -57.73
CA TYR A 317 -5.16 -37.37 -58.41
C TYR A 317 -6.04 -38.54 -58.88
N PHE A 318 -6.96 -39.02 -58.05
CA PHE A 318 -7.89 -40.09 -58.43
C PHE A 318 -8.76 -39.72 -59.63
N VAL A 319 -9.28 -38.48 -59.67
CA VAL A 319 -10.08 -37.99 -60.80
C VAL A 319 -9.25 -37.94 -62.08
N LEU A 320 -8.02 -37.44 -62.00
CA LEU A 320 -7.07 -37.40 -63.12
C LEU A 320 -6.75 -38.81 -63.65
N PHE A 321 -6.48 -39.74 -62.74
CA PHE A 321 -6.19 -41.13 -63.07
C PHE A 321 -7.36 -41.82 -63.81
N PHE A 322 -8.60 -41.63 -63.36
CA PHE A 322 -9.77 -42.19 -64.03
C PHE A 322 -10.02 -41.56 -65.41
N LEU A 323 -9.77 -40.26 -65.57
CA LEU A 323 -9.86 -39.59 -66.87
C LEU A 323 -8.82 -40.13 -67.85
N GLU A 324 -7.60 -40.41 -67.38
CA GLU A 324 -6.54 -41.00 -68.19
C GLU A 324 -6.83 -42.46 -68.59
N LEU A 325 -7.46 -43.24 -67.71
CA LEU A 325 -7.89 -44.62 -68.00
C LEU A 325 -9.08 -44.70 -68.97
N SER A 326 -9.84 -43.60 -69.12
CA SER A 326 -11.02 -43.50 -70.00
C SER A 326 -10.70 -43.01 -71.41
N ARG A 327 -9.42 -42.76 -71.71
CA ARG A 327 -8.89 -42.36 -73.02
C ARG A 327 -8.26 -43.55 -73.73
#